data_AF-A0A1B8TYU8-F1
#
_entry.id   AF-A0A1B8TYU8-F1
#
_cell.length_a   1.000
_cell.length_b   1.000
_cell.length_c   1.000
_cell.angle_alpha   90.00
_cell.angle_beta   90.00
_cell.angle_gamma   90.00
#
_symmetry.space_group_name_H-M   'P 1'
#
loop_
_entity.id
_entity.type
_entity.pdbx_description
1 polymer ?
#
loop_
_entity_poly.entity_id
_entity_poly.type
_entity_poly.pdbx_seq_one_letter_code
_entity_poly.pdbx_strand_id
1 'polypeptide(L)' 'MFLAAYFTTGRIIFIIFFVLAFGALIVWSYKKDTKNHDRYYKNAGKKVLIYGGLIIAIFVAIRFIFGN' A
#
# COMPACT_ATOMS: atom_id res chain seq x y z
N MET A 1 -28.76 2.31 -27.60
CA MET A 1 -29.82 1.63 -26.81
C MET A 1 -29.26 0.72 -25.71
N PHE A 2 -28.18 -0.05 -25.92
CA PHE A 2 -27.60 -0.97 -24.93
C PHE A 2 -27.22 -0.30 -23.59
N LEU A 3 -26.55 0.86 -23.60
CA LEU A 3 -26.09 1.55 -22.38
C LEU A 3 -27.23 1.92 -21.41
N ALA A 4 -28.39 2.31 -21.93
CA ALA A 4 -29.55 2.67 -21.11
C ALA A 4 -30.11 1.46 -20.33
N ALA A 5 -29.94 0.23 -20.85
CA ALA A 5 -30.36 -1.00 -20.15
C ALA A 5 -29.48 -1.34 -18.94
N TYR A 6 -28.21 -0.89 -18.93
CA TYR A 6 -27.29 -1.16 -17.82
C TYR A 6 -27.27 -0.03 -16.78
N PHE A 7 -27.44 1.22 -17.22
CA PHE A 7 -27.41 2.41 -16.37
C PHE A 7 -28.82 2.93 -16.04
N THR A 8 -29.64 2.05 -15.45
CA THR A 8 -30.94 2.46 -14.88
C THR A 8 -30.72 3.41 -13.70
N THR A 9 -31.64 4.35 -13.46
CA THR A 9 -31.56 5.33 -12.35
C THR A 9 -31.24 4.69 -10.99
N GLY A 10 -31.91 3.58 -10.65
CA GLY A 10 -31.67 2.87 -9.39
C GLY A 10 -30.25 2.32 -9.25
N ARG A 11 -29.68 1.76 -10.33
CA ARG A 11 -28.30 1.27 -10.35
C ARG A 11 -27.29 2.41 -10.22
N ILE A 12 -27.52 3.55 -10.88
CA ILE A 12 -26.64 4.72 -10.78
C ILE A 12 -26.62 5.24 -9.34
N ILE A 13 -27.79 5.40 -8.70
CA ILE A 13 -27.90 5.82 -7.30
C ILE A 13 -27.17 4.84 -6.37
N PHE A 14 -27.36 3.53 -6.58
CA PHE A 14 -26.67 2.51 -5.79
C PHE A 14 -25.15 2.59 -5.95
N ILE A 15 -24.62 2.73 -7.18
CA ILE A 15 -23.18 2.84 -7.43
C ILE A 15 -22.60 4.07 -6.73
N ILE A 16 -23.26 5.23 -6.84
CA ILE A 16 -22.82 6.45 -6.17
C ILE A 16 -22.79 6.27 -4.66
N PHE A 17 -23.88 5.75 -4.08
CA PHE A 17 -23.95 5.47 -2.65
C PHE A 17 -22.85 4.50 -2.20
N PHE A 18 -22.65 3.42 -2.94
CA PHE A 18 -21.64 2.41 -2.65
C PHE A 18 -20.23 3.00 -2.65
N VAL A 19 -19.87 3.74 -3.71
CA VAL A 19 -18.54 4.37 -3.83
C VAL A 19 -18.31 5.39 -2.71
N LEU A 20 -19.31 6.20 -2.37
CA LEU A 20 -19.18 7.18 -1.28
C LEU A 20 -19.08 6.50 0.09
N ALA A 21 -19.93 5.52 0.38
CA ALA A 21 -19.93 4.81 1.65
C ALA A 21 -18.60 4.05 1.87
N PHE A 22 -18.19 3.24 0.89
CA PHE A 22 -16.95 2.48 1.00
C PHE A 22 -15.72 3.38 0.91
N GLY A 23 -15.74 4.41 0.06
CA GLY A 23 -14.67 5.41 0.00
C GLY A 23 -14.46 6.11 1.34
N ALA A 24 -15.54 6.53 2.00
CA ALA A 24 -15.48 7.13 3.33
C ALA A 24 -14.93 6.16 4.38
N LEU A 25 -15.36 4.89 4.36
CA LEU A 25 -14.85 3.87 5.27
C LEU A 25 -13.35 3.61 5.08
N ILE A 26 -12.89 3.55 3.83
CA ILE A 26 -11.47 3.41 3.48
C ILE A 26 -10.67 4.60 4.03
N VAL A 27 -11.10 5.82 3.72
CA VAL A 27 -10.41 7.04 4.21
C VAL A 27 -10.36 7.08 5.73
N TRP A 28 -11.47 6.75 6.39
CA TRP A 28 -11.53 6.69 7.85
C TRP A 28 -10.61 5.61 8.44
N SER A 29 -10.56 4.43 7.81
CA SER A 29 -9.67 3.34 8.20
C SER A 29 -8.20 3.75 8.11
N TYR A 30 -7.78 4.30 6.97
CA TYR A 30 -6.40 4.78 6.79
C TYR A 30 -6.05 5.93 7.74
N LYS A 31 -6.98 6.85 8.01
CA LYS A 31 -6.76 7.93 8.97
C LYS A 31 -6.45 7.39 10.36
N LYS A 32 -7.17 6.35 10.81
CA LYS A 32 -6.90 5.70 12.09
C LYS A 32 -5.57 4.96 12.10
N ASP A 33 -5.20 4.36 10.98
CA ASP A 33 -3.98 3.56 10.89
C ASP A 33 -2.70 4.41 10.83
N THR A 34 -2.78 5.70 10.50
CA THR A 34 -1.61 6.61 10.52
C THR A 34 -0.82 6.57 11.83
N LYS A 35 -1.51 6.49 12.98
CA LYS A 35 -0.88 6.41 14.30
C LYS A 35 -0.16 5.07 14.53
N ASN A 36 -0.74 3.98 14.03
CA ASN A 36 -0.10 2.66 14.09
C ASN A 36 1.10 2.61 13.15
N HIS A 37 1.00 3.23 11.98
CA HIS A 37 2.09 3.31 11.02
C HIS A 37 3.30 4.06 11.60
N ASP A 38 3.10 5.21 12.24
CA ASP A 38 4.20 5.90 12.94
C ASP A 38 4.73 5.10 14.13
N ARG A 39 3.90 4.34 14.85
CA ARG A 39 4.38 3.51 15.97
C ARG A 39 5.25 2.34 15.52
N TYR A 40 4.80 1.56 14.53
CA TYR A 40 5.42 0.28 14.18
C TYR A 40 6.36 0.36 12.99
N TYR A 41 6.09 1.27 12.04
CA TYR A 41 6.85 1.40 10.79
C TYR A 41 7.76 2.63 10.78
N LYS A 42 7.94 3.30 11.92
CA LYS A 42 8.87 4.43 12.01
C LYS A 42 10.26 4.05 11.52
N ASN A 43 10.78 4.83 10.59
CA ASN A 43 12.10 4.64 10.01
C ASN A 43 12.29 3.26 9.36
N ALA A 44 11.22 2.52 9.02
CA ALA A 44 11.33 1.20 8.40
C ALA A 44 12.16 1.26 7.12
N GLY A 45 11.95 2.27 6.26
CA GLY A 45 12.77 2.49 5.07
C GLY A 45 14.26 2.70 5.38
N LYS A 46 14.59 3.49 6.42
CA LYS A 46 15.98 3.69 6.86
C LYS A 46 16.59 2.38 7.38
N LYS A 47 15.83 1.60 8.15
CA LYS A 47 16.26 0.29 8.64
C LYS A 47 16.53 -0.68 7.49
N VAL A 48 15.61 -0.77 6.51
CA VAL A 48 15.77 -1.63 5.33
C VAL A 48 16.99 -1.22 4.52
N LEU A 49 17.24 0.08 4.33
CA LEU A 49 18.41 0.57 3.61
C LEU A 49 19.71 0.18 4.32
N ILE A 50 19.77 0.33 5.65
CA ILE A 50 20.96 -0.02 6.44
C ILE A 50 21.19 -1.53 6.45
N TYR A 51 20.19 -2.32 6.90
CA TYR A 51 20.36 -3.77 7.03
C TYR A 51 20.45 -4.47 5.68
N GLY A 52 19.60 -4.09 4.72
CA GLY A 52 19.65 -4.62 3.36
C GLY A 52 20.94 -4.24 2.65
N GLY A 53 21.38 -2.98 2.77
CA GLY A 53 22.67 -2.53 2.23
C GLY A 53 23.85 -3.26 2.85
N LEU A 54 23.83 -3.48 4.17
CA LEU A 54 24.86 -4.25 4.87
C LEU A 54 24.92 -5.71 4.38
N ILE A 55 23.77 -6.36 4.23
CA ILE A 55 23.70 -7.74 3.72
C ILE A 55 24.28 -7.80 2.30
N ILE A 56 23.90 -6.88 1.42
CA ILE A 56 24.42 -6.81 0.06
C ILE A 56 25.94 -6.58 0.07
N ALA A 57 26.42 -5.64 0.89
CA ALA A 57 27.84 -5.34 1.00
C ALA A 57 28.66 -6.55 1.48
N ILE A 58 28.19 -7.25 2.51
CA ILE A 58 28.82 -8.48 3.02
C ILE A 58 28.80 -9.57 1.95
N PHE A 59 27.67 -9.77 1.28
CA PHE A 59 27.54 -10.77 0.22
C PHE A 59 28.53 -10.51 -0.93
N VAL A 60 28.64 -9.26 -1.39
CA VAL A 60 29.60 -8.86 -2.42
C VAL A 60 31.04 -9.05 -1.94
N ALA A 61 31.36 -8.66 -0.70
CA ALA A 61 32.70 -8.84 -0.14
C ALA A 61 33.11 -10.31 -0.06
N ILE A 62 32.23 -11.19 0.43
CA ILE A 62 32.47 -12.64 0.47
C ILE A 62 32.70 -13.17 -0.94
N ARG A 63 31.86 -12.79 -1.90
CA ARG A 63 31.99 -13.23 -3.29
C ARG A 63 33.30 -12.78 -3.92
N PHE A 64 33.77 -11.58 -3.59
CA PHE A 64 35.04 -11.05 -4.08
C PHE A 64 36.25 -11.75 -3.47
N ILE A 65 36.22 -12.06 -2.17
CA ILE A 65 37.34 -12.66 -1.44
C ILE A 65 37.44 -14.18 -1.68
N PHE A 66 36.31 -14.88 -1.68
CA PHE A 66 36.25 -16.35 -1.71
C PHE A 66 35.65 -16.94 -2.99
N GLY A 67 35.12 -16.11 -3.88
CA GLY A 67 34.45 -16.54 -5.12
C GLY A 67 35.28 -16.39 -6.39
N ASN A 68 36.55 -16.02 -6.26
CA ASN A 68 37.59 -16.29 -7.27
C ASN A 68 38.15 -17.70 -7.08
#